data_AF-U1LWR1-F1
#
_entry.id   AF-U1LWR1-F1
#
_cell.length_a   1.000
_cell.length_b   1.000
_cell.length_c   1.000
_cell.angle_alpha   90.00
_cell.angle_beta   90.00
_cell.angle_gamma   90.00
#
_symmetry.space_group_name_H-M   'P 1'
#
loop_
_entity.id
_entity.type
_entity.pdbx_description
1 polymer ?
#
loop_
_entity_poly.entity_id
_entity_poly.type
_entity_poly.pdbx_seq_one_letter_code
_entity_poly.pdbx_strand_id
1 'polypeptide(L)'
;LGLFIDELKANGMWDDTIFVVYGDHYGISTNHNDAMADLLGKDELTPYDVAKLQSVPFAVHLPGQDKGEVHETIGSHVDMKPTILHLLGIDTSDTVGFGNDLLSEDRTSRAIFRDGTVITDEYVWTQSTCYDASSGEVVEDVSLCGPDSAEAEKILQMNDDLIYSDLLRFKEQTEQ
;
A
#
# COMPACT_ATOMS: atom_id res chain seq x y z
N LEU A 1 9.55 16.75 10.95
CA LEU A 1 9.38 16.85 9.50
C LEU A 1 9.63 18.27 8.98
N GLY A 2 8.89 19.29 9.43
CA GLY A 2 9.06 20.68 8.96
C GLY A 2 10.51 21.19 9.02
N LEU A 3 11.18 21.05 10.18
CA LEU A 3 12.58 21.44 10.33
C LEU A 3 13.53 20.76 9.32
N PHE A 4 13.31 19.49 9.01
CA PHE A 4 14.15 18.76 8.05
C PHE A 4 13.96 19.28 6.62
N ILE A 5 12.72 19.60 6.25
CA ILE A 5 12.41 20.22 4.95
C ILE A 5 13.03 21.63 4.87
N ASP A 6 12.97 22.41 5.96
CA ASP A 6 13.59 23.73 6.02
C ASP A 6 15.12 23.65 5.86
N GLU A 7 15.76 22.65 6.45
CA GLU A 7 17.19 22.39 6.26
C GLU A 7 17.53 21.97 4.82
N LEU A 8 16.73 21.13 4.18
CA LEU A 8 16.92 20.77 2.76
C LEU A 8 16.82 22.01 1.86
N LYS A 9 15.87 22.91 2.13
CA LYS A 9 15.72 24.19 1.41
C LYS A 9 16.89 25.12 1.66
N ALA A 10 17.30 25.29 2.92
CA ALA A 10 18.42 26.16 3.29
C ALA A 10 19.74 25.71 2.66
N ASN A 11 19.92 24.40 2.45
CA ASN A 11 21.09 23.83 1.79
C ASN A 11 20.95 23.74 0.26
N GLY A 12 19.85 24.24 -0.33
CA GLY A 12 19.62 24.19 -1.78
C GLY A 12 19.41 22.78 -2.35
N MET A 13 19.08 21.80 -1.50
CA MET A 13 18.87 20.41 -1.91
C MET A 13 17.42 20.13 -2.32
N TRP A 14 16.47 20.91 -1.79
CA TRP A 14 15.04 20.71 -1.99
C TRP A 14 14.64 20.69 -3.47
N ASP A 15 15.18 21.63 -4.26
CA ASP A 15 14.77 21.83 -5.65
C ASP A 15 15.32 20.78 -6.63
N ASP A 16 16.17 19.86 -6.17
CA ASP A 16 16.79 18.79 -6.98
C ASP A 16 16.66 17.41 -6.31
N THR A 17 15.73 17.26 -5.36
CA THR A 17 15.51 16.01 -4.62
C THR A 17 14.09 15.51 -4.80
N ILE A 18 13.92 14.23 -5.17
CA ILE A 18 12.66 13.52 -4.93
C ILE A 18 12.60 13.21 -3.43
N PHE A 19 11.64 13.81 -2.75
CA PHE A 19 11.48 13.66 -1.30
C PHE A 19 10.24 12.81 -1.00
N VAL A 20 10.46 11.67 -0.32
CA VAL A 20 9.40 10.69 -0.03
C VAL A 20 9.17 10.62 1.48
N VAL A 21 7.91 10.70 1.89
CA VAL A 21 7.48 10.45 3.27
C VAL A 21 6.44 9.34 3.26
N TYR A 22 6.61 8.36 4.12
CA TYR A 22 5.63 7.30 4.31
C TYR A 22 5.52 6.92 5.78
N GLY A 23 4.34 6.46 6.21
CA GLY A 23 4.19 5.76 7.48
C GLY A 23 4.58 4.30 7.31
N ASP A 24 5.29 3.74 8.27
CA ASP A 24 5.76 2.35 8.24
C ASP A 24 4.64 1.37 8.57
N HIS A 25 3.89 1.61 9.66
CA HIS A 25 2.78 0.77 10.09
C HIS A 25 1.82 1.52 11.02
N TYR A 26 0.72 0.86 11.42
CA TYR A 26 -0.21 1.39 12.41
C TYR A 26 0.47 1.66 13.76
N GLY A 27 0.13 2.79 14.40
CA GLY A 27 0.66 3.13 15.73
C GLY A 27 -0.18 2.60 16.89
N ILE A 28 -1.47 2.37 16.67
CA ILE A 28 -2.44 2.00 17.70
C ILE A 28 -2.96 0.60 17.38
N SER A 29 -2.67 -0.36 18.26
CA SER A 29 -3.09 -1.75 18.08
C SER A 29 -4.55 -1.98 18.47
N THR A 30 -5.08 -3.14 18.10
CA THR A 30 -6.45 -3.56 18.41
C THR A 30 -6.76 -3.67 19.91
N ASN A 31 -5.74 -3.69 20.77
CA ASN A 31 -5.92 -3.61 22.24
C ASN A 31 -6.57 -2.30 22.71
N HIS A 32 -6.62 -1.29 21.84
CA HIS A 32 -7.20 0.02 22.11
C HIS A 32 -8.47 0.28 21.30
N ASN A 33 -9.12 -0.77 20.79
CA ASN A 33 -10.32 -0.62 19.94
C ASN A 33 -11.45 0.15 20.63
N ASP A 34 -11.71 -0.05 21.92
CA ASP A 34 -12.75 0.69 22.65
C ASP A 34 -12.48 2.20 22.64
N ALA A 35 -11.24 2.61 22.99
CA ALA A 35 -10.85 4.01 22.99
C ALA A 35 -10.82 4.61 21.56
N MET A 36 -10.49 3.79 20.56
CA MET A 36 -10.51 4.21 19.16
C MET A 36 -11.95 4.34 18.64
N ALA A 37 -12.87 3.46 19.04
CA ALA A 37 -14.29 3.56 18.73
C ALA A 37 -14.87 4.86 19.29
N ASP A 38 -14.58 5.16 20.56
CA ASP A 38 -14.95 6.43 21.21
C ASP A 38 -14.40 7.64 20.44
N LEU A 39 -13.12 7.61 20.05
CA LEU A 39 -12.48 8.69 19.28
C LEU A 39 -13.15 8.92 17.92
N LEU A 40 -13.58 7.84 17.27
CA LEU A 40 -14.23 7.86 15.95
C LEU A 40 -15.75 8.04 16.03
N GLY A 41 -16.32 8.10 17.25
CA GLY A 41 -17.77 8.23 17.46
C GLY A 41 -18.55 6.99 17.02
N LYS A 42 -17.95 5.80 17.12
CA LYS A 42 -18.58 4.50 16.85
C LYS A 42 -18.84 3.75 18.15
N ASP A 43 -19.87 2.91 18.16
CA ASP A 43 -20.14 2.03 19.30
C ASP A 43 -19.06 0.93 19.45
N GLU A 44 -18.59 0.39 18.32
CA GLU A 44 -17.50 -0.60 18.26
C GLU A 44 -16.77 -0.53 16.91
N LEU A 45 -15.55 -1.11 16.85
CA LEU A 45 -14.81 -1.28 15.61
C LEU A 45 -14.98 -2.70 15.07
N THR A 46 -15.42 -2.78 13.81
CA THR A 46 -15.55 -4.03 13.07
C THR A 46 -14.18 -4.46 12.48
N PRO A 47 -14.02 -5.73 12.01
CA PRO A 47 -12.86 -6.12 11.22
C PRO A 47 -12.61 -5.23 10.00
N TYR A 48 -13.69 -4.78 9.34
CA TYR A 48 -13.62 -3.78 8.26
C TYR A 48 -12.95 -2.48 8.74
N ASP A 49 -13.37 -1.94 9.88
CA ASP A 49 -12.79 -0.73 10.45
C ASP A 49 -11.31 -0.90 10.77
N VAL A 50 -10.96 -2.02 11.42
CA VAL A 50 -9.57 -2.34 11.76
C VAL A 50 -8.70 -2.43 10.50
N ALA A 51 -9.21 -3.03 9.42
CA ALA A 51 -8.51 -3.10 8.14
C ALA A 51 -8.31 -1.72 7.50
N LYS A 52 -9.34 -0.85 7.51
CA LYS A 52 -9.25 0.52 6.99
C LYS A 52 -8.32 1.41 7.83
N LEU A 53 -8.23 1.18 9.15
CA LEU A 53 -7.31 1.90 10.04
C LEU A 53 -5.84 1.52 9.85
N GLN A 54 -5.52 0.53 9.00
CA GLN A 54 -4.13 0.24 8.60
C GLN A 54 -3.56 1.26 7.60
N SER A 55 -4.38 2.15 7.04
CA SER A 55 -3.92 3.17 6.11
C SER A 55 -2.86 4.09 6.74
N VAL A 56 -1.75 4.26 6.04
CA VAL A 56 -0.63 5.12 6.41
C VAL A 56 -0.39 6.17 5.31
N PRO A 57 0.16 7.35 5.62
CA PRO A 57 0.44 8.34 4.61
C PRO A 57 1.52 7.84 3.64
N PHE A 58 1.41 8.22 2.37
CA PHE A 58 2.47 8.15 1.38
C PHE A 58 2.42 9.45 0.57
N ALA A 59 3.51 10.21 0.60
CA ALA A 59 3.61 11.49 -0.09
C ALA A 59 4.97 11.58 -0.79
N VAL A 60 4.94 12.01 -2.06
CA VAL A 60 6.12 12.21 -2.90
C VAL A 60 6.14 13.66 -3.36
N HIS A 61 7.24 14.35 -3.09
CA HIS A 61 7.55 15.65 -3.66
C HIS A 61 8.53 15.48 -4.80
N LEU A 62 8.21 16.07 -5.96
CA LEU A 62 9.08 16.08 -7.14
C LEU A 62 9.74 17.45 -7.33
N PRO A 63 11.01 17.50 -7.77
CA PRO A 63 11.66 18.73 -8.23
C PRO A 63 10.82 19.50 -9.24
N GLY A 64 10.67 20.81 -9.03
CA GLY A 64 9.91 21.68 -9.93
C GLY A 64 8.38 21.51 -9.89
N GLN A 65 7.84 20.74 -8.94
CA GLN A 65 6.40 20.57 -8.78
C GLN A 65 5.77 21.78 -8.04
N ASP A 66 5.03 22.60 -8.79
CA ASP A 66 4.33 23.77 -8.23
C ASP A 66 2.98 23.43 -7.58
N LYS A 67 2.39 22.27 -7.92
CA LYS A 67 1.08 21.83 -7.41
C LYS A 67 1.11 20.35 -7.05
N GLY A 68 0.62 20.04 -5.84
CA GLY A 68 0.34 18.68 -5.42
C GLY A 68 -0.93 18.14 -6.08
N GLU A 69 -0.98 16.83 -6.26
CA GLU A 69 -2.18 16.07 -6.63
C GLU A 69 -2.44 15.01 -5.57
N VAL A 70 -3.71 14.71 -5.33
CA VAL A 70 -4.14 13.60 -4.47
C VAL A 70 -4.61 12.47 -5.38
N HIS A 71 -3.92 11.34 -5.32
CA HIS A 71 -4.34 10.12 -6.00
C HIS A 71 -5.07 9.22 -5.01
N GLU A 72 -6.37 9.00 -5.23
CA GLU A 72 -7.22 8.18 -4.34
C GLU A 72 -7.12 6.67 -4.61
N THR A 73 -6.09 6.23 -5.34
CA THR A 73 -5.90 4.83 -5.68
C THR A 73 -5.44 4.01 -4.48
N ILE A 74 -5.94 2.78 -4.36
CA ILE A 74 -5.58 1.89 -3.25
C ILE A 74 -4.27 1.19 -3.57
N GLY A 75 -3.30 1.34 -2.67
CA GLY A 75 -1.99 0.73 -2.81
C GLY A 75 -1.43 0.26 -1.47
N SER A 76 -0.27 -0.37 -1.54
CA SER A 76 0.47 -0.93 -0.40
C SER A 76 1.95 -0.59 -0.51
N HIS A 77 2.74 -0.85 0.54
CA HIS A 77 4.17 -0.52 0.54
C HIS A 77 4.97 -1.15 -0.60
N VAL A 78 4.55 -2.31 -1.14
CA VAL A 78 5.27 -2.96 -2.25
C VAL A 78 5.18 -2.15 -3.55
N ASP A 79 4.18 -1.30 -3.69
CA ASP A 79 3.94 -0.44 -4.86
C ASP A 79 4.87 0.79 -4.87
N MET A 80 5.47 1.15 -3.73
CA MET A 80 6.35 2.33 -3.63
C MET A 80 7.61 2.17 -4.50
N LYS A 81 8.21 0.98 -4.56
CA LYS A 81 9.43 0.72 -5.35
C LYS A 81 9.22 0.99 -6.85
N PRO A 82 8.29 0.33 -7.56
CA PRO A 82 8.09 0.60 -8.98
C PRO A 82 7.68 2.05 -9.25
N THR A 83 6.84 2.65 -8.39
CA THR A 83 6.44 4.07 -8.51
C THR A 83 7.65 5.00 -8.51
N ILE A 84 8.54 4.86 -7.51
CA ILE A 84 9.74 5.72 -7.39
C ILE A 84 10.71 5.48 -8.55
N LEU A 85 10.91 4.22 -8.96
CA LEU A 85 11.79 3.89 -10.08
C LEU A 85 11.28 4.47 -11.41
N HIS A 86 9.97 4.42 -11.66
CA HIS A 86 9.39 5.02 -12.86
C HIS A 86 9.46 6.56 -12.85
N LEU A 87 9.27 7.19 -11.69
CA LEU A 87 9.51 8.64 -11.53
C LEU A 87 10.96 9.03 -11.83
N LEU A 88 11.92 8.13 -11.57
CA LEU A 88 13.33 8.29 -11.94
C LEU A 88 13.63 7.92 -13.40
N GLY A 89 12.64 7.48 -14.17
CA GLY A 89 12.81 7.04 -15.56
C GLY A 89 13.51 5.68 -15.71
N ILE A 90 13.52 4.86 -14.66
CA ILE A 90 14.13 3.53 -14.65
C ILE A 90 13.10 2.49 -15.05
N ASP A 91 13.40 1.69 -16.08
CA ASP A 91 12.56 0.56 -16.48
C ASP A 91 12.64 -0.56 -15.44
N THR A 92 11.47 -1.08 -15.05
CA THR A 92 11.34 -2.15 -14.05
C THR A 92 10.85 -3.47 -14.64
N SER A 93 10.72 -3.58 -15.96
CA SER A 93 10.19 -4.75 -16.67
C SER A 93 10.92 -6.07 -16.37
N ASP A 94 12.23 -6.03 -16.11
CA ASP A 94 13.06 -7.21 -15.75
C ASP A 94 13.29 -7.35 -14.23
N THR A 95 12.58 -6.55 -13.41
CA THR A 95 12.69 -6.66 -11.95
C THR A 95 11.70 -7.68 -11.40
N VAL A 96 12.17 -8.53 -10.49
CA VAL A 96 11.27 -9.39 -9.71
C VAL A 96 10.62 -8.55 -8.61
N GLY A 97 9.29 -8.52 -8.59
CA GLY A 97 8.51 -7.75 -7.63
C GLY A 97 7.02 -8.08 -7.74
N PHE A 98 6.27 -7.66 -6.73
CA PHE A 98 4.82 -7.91 -6.63
C PHE A 98 3.99 -6.62 -6.58
N GLY A 99 4.64 -5.47 -6.44
CA GLY A 99 3.99 -4.17 -6.50
C GLY A 99 3.92 -3.62 -7.91
N ASN A 100 3.02 -2.66 -8.12
CA ASN A 100 2.80 -1.97 -9.37
C ASN A 100 2.96 -0.46 -9.16
N ASP A 101 3.33 0.27 -10.20
CA ASP A 101 3.40 1.73 -10.17
C ASP A 101 2.03 2.33 -9.82
N LEU A 102 1.96 3.14 -8.76
CA LEU A 102 0.76 3.80 -8.27
C LEU A 102 0.21 4.86 -9.23
N LEU A 103 1.04 5.36 -10.14
CA LEU A 103 0.67 6.38 -11.14
C LEU A 103 0.28 5.77 -12.49
N SER A 104 0.38 4.45 -12.65
CA SER A 104 -0.02 3.76 -13.88
C SER A 104 -1.54 3.71 -14.02
N GLU A 105 -2.07 4.07 -15.19
CA GLU A 105 -3.51 4.04 -15.49
C GLU A 105 -4.08 2.60 -15.51
N ASP A 106 -3.26 1.61 -15.89
CA ASP A 106 -3.69 0.21 -16.06
C ASP A 106 -3.50 -0.64 -14.78
N ARG A 107 -3.22 -0.01 -13.62
CA ARG A 107 -2.98 -0.75 -12.37
C ARG A 107 -4.27 -1.29 -11.76
N THR A 108 -4.16 -2.41 -11.05
CA THR A 108 -5.22 -2.87 -10.15
C THR A 108 -5.16 -2.09 -8.83
N SER A 109 -6.24 -1.35 -8.51
CA SER A 109 -6.41 -0.65 -7.23
C SER A 109 -6.69 -1.63 -6.11
N ARG A 110 -5.65 -2.02 -5.37
CA ARG A 110 -5.77 -2.94 -4.24
C ARG A 110 -4.63 -2.83 -3.23
N ALA A 111 -4.89 -3.31 -2.02
CA ALA A 111 -3.88 -3.59 -1.01
C ALA A 111 -4.06 -5.02 -0.48
N ILE A 112 -2.95 -5.75 -0.35
CA ILE A 112 -2.90 -7.10 0.22
C ILE A 112 -2.08 -7.03 1.50
N PHE A 113 -2.65 -7.47 2.62
CA PHE A 113 -1.96 -7.55 3.89
C PHE A 113 -1.33 -8.92 4.09
N ARG A 114 -0.39 -9.00 5.03
CA ARG A 114 0.35 -10.23 5.31
C ARG A 114 -0.51 -11.38 5.83
N ASP A 115 -1.64 -11.07 6.45
CA ASP A 115 -2.59 -12.04 7.00
C ASP A 115 -3.64 -12.52 5.97
N GLY A 116 -3.54 -12.08 4.71
CA GLY A 116 -4.49 -12.40 3.65
C GLY A 116 -5.69 -11.46 3.57
N THR A 117 -5.75 -10.40 4.39
CA THR A 117 -6.71 -9.33 4.19
C THR A 117 -6.48 -8.65 2.83
N VAL A 118 -7.57 -8.38 2.10
CA VAL A 118 -7.53 -7.68 0.80
C VAL A 118 -8.48 -6.51 0.83
N ILE A 119 -8.03 -5.37 0.33
CA ILE A 119 -8.84 -4.16 0.15
C ILE A 119 -8.79 -3.80 -1.33
N THR A 120 -9.95 -3.69 -1.97
CA THR A 120 -10.12 -3.16 -3.33
C THR A 120 -11.07 -1.97 -3.31
N ASP A 121 -11.32 -1.36 -4.48
CA ASP A 121 -12.30 -0.28 -4.59
C ASP A 121 -13.74 -0.75 -4.32
N GLU A 122 -14.02 -2.05 -4.54
CA GLU A 122 -15.35 -2.63 -4.43
C GLU A 122 -15.57 -3.38 -3.10
N TYR A 123 -14.57 -4.14 -2.63
CA TYR A 123 -14.73 -5.00 -1.46
C TYR A 123 -13.54 -4.98 -0.51
N VAL A 124 -13.81 -5.34 0.75
CA VAL A 124 -12.81 -5.64 1.76
C VAL A 124 -13.01 -7.08 2.21
N TRP A 125 -12.00 -7.93 2.00
CA TRP A 125 -11.95 -9.29 2.53
C TRP A 125 -11.05 -9.32 3.77
N THR A 126 -11.62 -9.63 4.94
CA THR A 126 -10.83 -9.78 6.17
C THR A 126 -11.52 -10.71 7.14
N GLN A 127 -10.73 -11.51 7.88
CA GLN A 127 -11.23 -12.50 8.85
C GLN A 127 -12.36 -13.39 8.28
N SER A 128 -12.16 -13.86 7.05
CA SER A 128 -13.14 -14.71 6.31
C SER A 128 -14.51 -14.06 6.08
N THR A 129 -14.60 -12.74 6.12
CA THR A 129 -15.82 -11.96 5.89
C THR A 129 -15.60 -11.00 4.74
N CYS A 130 -16.58 -10.92 3.84
CA CYS A 130 -16.60 -9.99 2.71
C CYS A 130 -17.44 -8.77 3.10
N TYR A 131 -16.90 -7.58 2.89
CA TYR A 131 -17.58 -6.30 3.16
C TYR A 131 -17.61 -5.46 1.89
N ASP A 132 -18.67 -4.69 1.70
CA ASP A 132 -18.71 -3.65 0.67
C ASP A 132 -17.74 -2.52 1.06
N ALA A 133 -16.85 -2.14 0.16
CA ALA A 133 -15.77 -1.20 0.47
C ALA A 133 -16.29 0.21 0.82
N SER A 134 -17.44 0.60 0.26
CA SER A 134 -18.01 1.94 0.40
C SER A 134 -18.80 2.13 1.69
N SER A 135 -19.58 1.11 2.06
CA SER A 135 -20.52 1.15 3.20
C SER A 135 -20.00 0.45 4.44
N GLY A 136 -19.10 -0.53 4.29
CA GLY A 136 -18.66 -1.41 5.35
C GLY A 136 -19.69 -2.45 5.77
N GLU A 137 -20.79 -2.61 5.00
CA GLU A 137 -21.80 -3.64 5.25
C GLU A 137 -21.28 -5.03 4.82
N VAL A 138 -21.70 -6.06 5.55
CA VAL A 138 -21.35 -7.45 5.22
C VAL A 138 -22.06 -7.86 3.93
N VAL A 139 -21.30 -8.45 3.02
CA VAL A 139 -21.78 -9.03 1.77
C VAL A 139 -21.98 -10.52 1.98
N GLU A 140 -23.24 -10.96 1.93
CA GLU A 140 -23.62 -12.37 2.12
C GLU A 140 -23.05 -13.29 1.03
N ASP A 141 -22.95 -12.79 -0.20
CA ASP A 141 -22.31 -13.51 -1.31
C ASP A 141 -20.79 -13.37 -1.27
N VAL A 142 -20.15 -14.20 -0.46
CA VAL A 142 -18.70 -14.25 -0.29
C VAL A 142 -17.93 -14.54 -1.59
N SER A 143 -18.61 -15.05 -2.64
CA SER A 143 -17.96 -15.32 -3.92
C SER A 143 -17.48 -14.05 -4.63
N LEU A 144 -18.00 -12.88 -4.25
CA LEU A 144 -17.57 -11.58 -4.77
C LEU A 144 -16.15 -11.21 -4.33
N CYS A 145 -15.75 -11.57 -3.10
CA CYS A 145 -14.37 -11.40 -2.61
C CYS A 145 -13.42 -12.54 -3.03
N GLY A 146 -13.97 -13.68 -3.48
CA GLY A 146 -13.21 -14.92 -3.69
C GLY A 146 -12.04 -14.82 -4.70
N PRO A 147 -12.22 -14.17 -5.86
CA PRO A 147 -11.12 -13.99 -6.82
C PRO A 147 -9.94 -13.21 -6.23
N ASP A 148 -10.21 -12.08 -5.58
CA ASP A 148 -9.19 -11.22 -4.98
C ASP A 148 -8.46 -11.90 -3.82
N SER A 149 -9.19 -12.61 -2.96
CA SER A 149 -8.58 -13.36 -1.86
C SER A 149 -7.69 -14.50 -2.36
N ALA A 150 -8.14 -15.24 -3.37
CA ALA A 150 -7.36 -16.34 -3.96
C ALA A 150 -6.09 -15.84 -4.68
N GLU A 151 -6.17 -14.69 -5.36
CA GLU A 151 -4.99 -14.08 -5.96
C GLU A 151 -4.01 -13.58 -4.89
N ALA A 152 -4.51 -12.98 -3.82
CA ALA A 152 -3.70 -12.52 -2.70
C ALA A 152 -2.94 -13.68 -2.04
N GLU A 153 -3.60 -14.81 -1.77
CA GLU A 153 -2.96 -16.02 -1.26
C GLU A 153 -1.83 -16.50 -2.17
N LYS A 154 -2.05 -16.49 -3.49
CA LYS A 154 -1.03 -16.88 -4.47
C LYS A 154 0.17 -15.91 -4.44
N ILE A 155 -0.07 -14.59 -4.37
CA ILE A 155 0.98 -13.58 -4.31
C ILE A 155 1.81 -13.74 -3.04
N LEU A 156 1.16 -13.93 -1.88
CA LEU A 156 1.83 -14.16 -0.60
C LEU A 156 2.67 -15.45 -0.63
N GLN A 157 2.13 -16.53 -1.19
CA GLN A 157 2.89 -17.79 -1.36
C GLN A 157 4.09 -17.61 -2.29
N MET A 158 3.93 -16.93 -3.42
CA MET A 158 5.06 -16.64 -4.33
C MET A 158 6.13 -15.77 -3.65
N ASN A 159 5.72 -14.82 -2.81
CA ASN A 159 6.65 -14.01 -2.03
C ASN A 159 7.43 -14.86 -1.01
N ASP A 160 6.75 -15.77 -0.33
CA ASP A 160 7.35 -16.72 0.60
C ASP A 160 8.34 -17.65 -0.11
N ASP A 161 7.95 -18.21 -1.26
CA ASP A 161 8.81 -19.09 -2.05
C ASP A 161 10.07 -18.35 -2.52
N LEU A 162 9.93 -17.12 -3.01
CA LEU A 162 11.03 -16.25 -3.43
C LEU A 162 12.07 -16.06 -2.33
N ILE A 163 11.61 -15.77 -1.11
CA ILE A 163 12.45 -15.44 0.03
C ILE A 163 13.00 -16.70 0.70
N TYR A 164 12.14 -17.66 1.08
CA TYR A 164 12.54 -18.84 1.82
C TYR A 164 13.33 -19.85 0.99
N SER A 165 13.18 -19.85 -0.34
CA SER A 165 13.99 -20.67 -1.24
C SER A 165 15.19 -19.91 -1.83
N ASP A 166 15.35 -18.62 -1.49
CA ASP A 166 16.44 -17.76 -1.95
C ASP A 166 16.60 -17.85 -3.49
N LEU A 167 15.47 -17.63 -4.19
CA LEU A 167 15.35 -17.86 -5.62
C LEU A 167 16.08 -16.82 -6.46
N LEU A 168 16.33 -15.63 -5.91
CA LEU A 168 17.05 -14.56 -6.63
C LEU A 168 18.48 -14.94 -6.98
N ARG A 169 19.11 -15.90 -6.27
CA ARG A 169 20.42 -16.45 -6.63
C ARG A 169 20.46 -17.11 -8.00
N PHE A 170 19.30 -17.52 -8.52
CA PHE A 170 19.20 -18.22 -9.80
C PHE A 170 18.73 -17.29 -10.94
N LYS A 171 18.45 -16.01 -10.65
CA LYS A 171 18.19 -15.00 -11.69
C LYS A 171 19.52 -14.57 -12.29
N GLU A 172 19.65 -14.68 -13.61
CA GLU A 172 20.78 -14.05 -14.32
C GLU A 172 20.70 -12.54 -14.09
N GLN A 173 21.80 -11.95 -13.60
CA GLN A 173 21.89 -10.51 -13.50
C GLN A 173 22.19 -9.95 -14.89
N THR A 174 21.18 -9.35 -15.50
CA THR A 174 21.34 -8.50 -16.68
C THR A 174 22.09 -7.25 -16.21
N GLU A 175 23.30 -7.02 -16.73
CA GLU A 175 24.09 -5.82 -16.41
C GLU A 175 23.26 -4.57 -16.76
N GLN A 176 23.07 -3.67 -15.79
CA GLN A 176 22.52 -2.32 -15.99
C GLN A 176 23.60 -1.37 -16.51
#